data_AF-A0A2A2R053-F1
#
_entry.id   AF-A0A2A2R053-F1
#
_cell.length_a   1.000
_cell.length_b   1.000
_cell.length_c   1.000
_cell.angle_alpha   90.00
_cell.angle_beta   90.00
_cell.angle_gamma   90.00
#
_symmetry.space_group_name_H-M   'P 1'
#
loop_
_entity.id
_entity.type
_entity.pdbx_description
1 polymer ?
#
loop_
_entity_poly.entity_id
_entity_poly.type
_entity_poly.pdbx_seq_one_letter_code
_entity_poly.pdbx_strand_id
1 'polypeptide(L)'
;MIAVTPCERRALKKFRRYIKEHAKPLKGLPLAVRLCGSSKQKKSTLGEEVSIPESDVHHLLSAPLILALSHTIEDIAMETGEGELIASFQNLDNFEVHKKRYCAISKSIDTVRVWGDGAKPKGCKEIDFVTACHPKIARYWMVLFDSPHCRAVLMCKQINRAAEFENKKFVGFYSFNPYLVQSIRWRFNLLTSGLCKMVNHWEKSFPLPDINVREVDAYLRKSPAHSAFSSH
;
A
#
# COMPACT_ATOMS: atom_id res chain seq x y z
N MET A 1 15.24 15.87 -13.46
CA MET A 1 14.86 15.98 -12.04
C MET A 1 13.62 16.86 -12.00
N ILE A 2 12.43 16.31 -11.78
CA ILE A 2 11.20 17.11 -11.65
C ILE A 2 11.25 17.75 -10.26
N ALA A 3 11.02 19.06 -10.15
CA ALA A 3 11.07 19.77 -8.88
C ALA A 3 10.01 19.22 -7.91
N VAL A 4 10.41 18.96 -6.66
CA VAL A 4 9.50 18.49 -5.60
C VAL A 4 8.43 19.55 -5.36
N THR A 5 7.16 19.18 -5.56
CA THR A 5 6.07 20.15 -5.44
C THR A 5 5.82 20.57 -3.97
N PRO A 6 5.19 21.73 -3.72
CA PRO A 6 4.72 22.10 -2.38
C PRO A 6 3.78 21.06 -1.76
N CYS A 7 2.97 20.40 -2.59
CA CYS A 7 2.09 19.28 -2.20
C CYS A 7 2.90 18.11 -1.63
N GLU A 8 3.93 17.66 -2.35
CA GLU A 8 4.83 16.58 -1.91
C GLU A 8 5.52 16.93 -0.59
N ARG A 9 6.05 18.15 -0.44
CA ARG A 9 6.73 18.57 0.80
C ARG A 9 5.79 18.54 2.01
N ARG A 10 4.55 19.00 1.85
CA ARG A 10 3.54 18.97 2.93
C ARG A 10 3.16 17.53 3.30
N ALA A 11 2.88 16.70 2.30
CA ALA A 11 2.53 15.31 2.49
C ALA A 11 3.67 14.55 3.21
N LEU A 12 4.92 14.72 2.74
CA LEU A 12 6.09 14.10 3.36
C LEU A 12 6.29 14.54 4.81
N LYS A 13 6.07 15.82 5.13
CA LYS A 13 6.17 16.33 6.50
C LYS A 13 5.14 15.67 7.42
N LYS A 14 3.86 15.61 7.00
CA LYS A 14 2.80 14.94 7.76
C LYS A 14 3.07 13.45 7.91
N PHE A 15 3.48 12.79 6.82
CA PHE A 15 3.82 11.38 6.81
C PHE A 15 4.92 11.03 7.80
N ARG A 16 6.04 11.76 7.81
CA ARG A 16 7.15 11.55 8.75
C ARG A 16 6.73 11.69 10.22
N ARG A 17 5.70 12.49 10.52
CA ARG A 17 5.15 12.63 11.88
C ARG A 17 4.37 11.38 12.27
N TYR A 18 3.45 10.93 11.43
CA TYR A 18 2.57 9.79 11.73
C TYR A 18 3.27 8.43 11.63
N ILE A 19 4.13 8.22 10.63
CA ILE A 19 4.82 6.93 10.47
C ILE A 19 5.72 6.61 11.67
N LYS A 20 6.28 7.62 12.34
CA LYS A 20 7.06 7.42 13.56
C LYS A 20 6.22 6.82 14.68
N GLU A 21 4.96 7.25 14.81
CA GLU A 21 4.04 6.73 15.82
C GLU A 21 3.63 5.29 15.48
N HIS A 22 3.24 5.03 14.23
CA HIS A 22 2.84 3.68 13.78
C HIS A 22 3.99 2.68 13.72
N ALA A 23 5.23 3.15 13.56
CA ALA A 23 6.43 2.31 13.56
C ALA A 23 7.02 2.08 14.96
N LYS A 24 6.60 2.80 16.01
CA LYS A 24 7.07 2.58 17.39
C LYS A 24 6.88 1.14 17.87
N PRO A 25 5.70 0.50 17.68
CA PRO A 25 5.50 -0.89 18.07
C PRO A 25 6.34 -1.89 17.27
N LEU A 26 6.91 -1.45 16.15
CA LEU A 26 7.67 -2.29 15.21
C LEU A 26 9.19 -2.13 15.37
N LYS A 27 9.65 -1.38 16.38
CA LYS A 27 11.08 -1.13 16.61
C LYS A 27 11.86 -2.43 16.79
N GLY A 28 13.03 -2.50 16.16
CA GLY A 28 13.93 -3.66 16.24
C GLY A 28 13.61 -4.76 15.23
N LEU A 29 12.54 -4.61 14.42
CA LEU A 29 12.21 -5.53 13.35
C LEU A 29 12.73 -5.02 12.00
N PRO A 30 13.23 -5.91 11.12
CA PRO A 30 13.59 -5.58 9.76
C PRO A 30 12.31 -5.51 8.90
N LEU A 31 11.74 -4.32 8.79
CA LEU A 31 10.38 -4.15 8.24
C LEU A 31 10.34 -3.98 6.72
N ALA A 32 11.43 -3.45 6.15
CA ALA A 32 11.57 -3.26 4.72
C ALA A 32 12.98 -3.63 4.24
N VAL A 33 13.06 -4.13 3.00
CA VAL A 33 14.33 -4.32 2.28
C VAL A 33 14.24 -3.53 0.99
N ARG A 34 15.19 -2.62 0.76
CA ARG A 34 15.26 -1.88 -0.50
C ARG A 34 15.48 -2.83 -1.66
N LEU A 35 14.78 -2.62 -2.77
CA LEU A 35 14.97 -3.39 -3.99
C LEU A 35 15.86 -2.61 -4.95
N CYS A 36 16.95 -3.24 -5.38
CA CYS A 36 17.87 -2.68 -6.35
C CYS A 36 17.60 -3.31 -7.72
N GLY A 37 17.22 -2.50 -8.70
CA GLY A 37 17.09 -2.92 -10.09
C GLY A 37 18.23 -2.36 -10.92
N SER A 38 18.93 -3.21 -11.68
CA SER A 38 19.75 -2.72 -12.80
C SER A 38 18.82 -2.53 -14.01
N SER A 39 18.91 -1.39 -14.70
CA SER A 39 18.11 -1.11 -15.90
C SER A 39 18.33 -2.10 -17.06
N LYS A 40 19.27 -3.04 -16.92
CA LYS A 40 19.67 -4.03 -17.93
C LYS A 40 19.29 -5.48 -17.60
N GLN A 41 18.97 -5.82 -16.34
CA GLN A 41 18.57 -7.17 -15.95
C GLN A 41 17.15 -7.15 -15.38
N LYS A 42 16.25 -7.96 -15.93
CA LYS A 42 14.86 -8.13 -15.47
C LYS A 42 14.72 -8.69 -14.04
N LYS A 43 15.81 -8.85 -13.29
CA LYS A 43 15.84 -9.38 -11.93
C LYS A 43 16.25 -8.29 -10.96
N SER A 44 15.42 -8.07 -9.95
CA SER A 44 15.73 -7.15 -8.86
C SER A 44 16.44 -7.89 -7.74
N THR A 45 17.46 -7.28 -7.14
CA THR A 45 18.21 -7.85 -6.01
C THR A 45 17.80 -7.20 -4.70
N LEU A 46 17.92 -7.95 -3.61
CA LEU A 46 17.70 -7.45 -2.26
C LEU A 46 18.89 -6.57 -1.84
N GLY A 47 18.60 -5.34 -1.41
CA GLY A 47 19.56 -4.36 -0.94
C GLY A 47 19.60 -4.27 0.59
N GLU A 48 19.66 -3.04 1.10
CA GLU A 48 19.75 -2.74 2.53
C GLU A 48 18.41 -2.90 3.24
N GLU A 49 18.47 -3.39 4.49
CA GLU A 49 17.34 -3.38 5.42
C GLU A 49 17.12 -1.96 5.95
N VAL A 50 15.87 -1.51 5.92
CA VAL A 50 15.48 -0.18 6.42
C VAL A 50 14.25 -0.29 7.31
N SER A 51 14.20 0.55 8.35
CA SER A 51 13.07 0.58 9.29
C SER A 51 11.86 1.33 8.73
N ILE A 52 12.12 2.37 7.93
CA ILE A 52 11.10 3.15 7.21
C ILE A 52 11.53 3.20 5.74
N PRO A 53 10.68 2.74 4.81
CA PRO A 53 11.02 2.75 3.39
C PRO A 53 11.17 4.18 2.86
N GLU A 54 11.95 4.34 1.81
CA GLU A 54 12.05 5.59 1.04
C GLU A 54 10.86 5.72 0.07
N SER A 55 10.37 6.96 -0.16
CA SER A 55 9.31 7.21 -1.14
C SER A 55 9.84 7.02 -2.56
N ASP A 56 8.95 6.66 -3.49
CA ASP A 56 9.25 6.47 -4.91
C ASP A 56 10.29 5.37 -5.23
N VAL A 57 10.60 4.53 -4.23
CA VAL A 57 11.53 3.41 -4.33
C VAL A 57 10.80 2.11 -3.98
N HIS A 58 11.07 1.06 -4.74
CA HIS A 58 10.50 -0.26 -4.49
C HIS A 58 11.18 -0.91 -3.28
N HIS A 59 10.36 -1.50 -2.42
CA HIS A 59 10.78 -2.22 -1.24
C HIS A 59 10.05 -3.57 -1.17
N LEU A 60 10.71 -4.56 -0.62
CA LEU A 60 10.06 -5.70 0.02
C LEU A 60 9.56 -5.22 1.38
N LEU A 61 8.29 -5.45 1.70
CA LEU A 61 7.60 -4.92 2.87
C LEU A 61 6.92 -6.06 3.63
N SER A 62 7.00 -6.02 4.96
CA SER A 62 6.23 -6.87 5.84
C SER A 62 4.77 -6.40 5.95
N ALA A 63 3.86 -7.31 6.31
CA ALA A 63 2.46 -6.96 6.52
C ALA A 63 2.25 -5.92 7.64
N PRO A 64 2.90 -6.00 8.82
CA PRO A 64 2.78 -4.96 9.85
C PRO A 64 3.21 -3.57 9.36
N LEU A 65 4.27 -3.50 8.53
CA LEU A 65 4.71 -2.24 7.96
C LEU A 65 3.71 -1.67 6.96
N ILE A 66 3.13 -2.50 6.10
CA ILE A 66 2.08 -2.05 5.18
C ILE A 66 0.89 -1.48 5.93
N LEU A 67 0.51 -2.09 7.06
CA LEU A 67 -0.56 -1.56 7.89
C LEU A 67 -0.19 -0.20 8.49
N ALA A 68 1.04 -0.07 9.01
CA ALA A 68 1.55 1.20 9.53
C ALA A 68 1.58 2.31 8.45
N LEU A 69 2.00 1.98 7.23
CA LEU A 69 1.99 2.90 6.08
C LEU A 69 0.56 3.28 5.68
N SER A 70 -0.36 2.31 5.68
CA SER A 70 -1.78 2.52 5.37
C SER A 70 -2.43 3.47 6.39
N HIS A 71 -2.27 3.18 7.68
CA HIS A 71 -2.77 4.03 8.76
C HIS A 71 -2.15 5.43 8.72
N THR A 72 -0.89 5.54 8.32
CA THR A 72 -0.24 6.84 8.14
C THR A 72 -0.94 7.68 7.07
N ILE A 73 -1.29 7.09 5.92
CA ILE A 73 -2.01 7.81 4.84
C ILE A 73 -3.43 8.16 5.28
N GLU A 74 -4.11 7.24 5.96
CA GLU A 74 -5.46 7.46 6.50
C GLU A 74 -5.50 8.57 7.56
N ASP A 75 -4.48 8.68 8.44
CA ASP A 75 -4.39 9.78 9.41
C ASP A 75 -4.13 11.12 8.71
N ILE A 76 -3.33 11.12 7.63
CA ILE A 76 -3.16 12.30 6.79
C ILE A 76 -4.50 12.72 6.18
N ALA A 77 -5.33 11.76 5.74
CA ALA A 77 -6.66 12.04 5.20
C ALA A 77 -7.56 12.69 6.27
N MET A 78 -7.63 12.09 7.47
CA MET A 78 -8.41 12.65 8.58
C MET A 78 -7.96 14.05 8.98
N GLU A 79 -6.65 14.29 9.10
CA GLU A 79 -6.12 15.62 9.46
C GLU A 79 -6.37 16.66 8.36
N THR A 80 -6.43 16.21 7.09
CA THR A 80 -6.66 17.11 5.97
C THR A 80 -8.13 17.52 5.87
N GLY A 81 -9.06 16.62 6.21
CA GLY A 81 -10.49 16.96 6.35
C GLY A 81 -11.23 17.23 5.04
N GLU A 82 -10.63 16.88 3.90
CA GLU A 82 -11.20 17.02 2.55
C GLU A 82 -10.51 16.02 1.61
N GLY A 83 -11.15 15.75 0.47
CA GLY A 83 -10.64 14.88 -0.59
C GLY A 83 -11.22 13.47 -0.59
N GLU A 84 -10.60 12.60 -1.38
CA GLU A 84 -11.01 11.22 -1.58
C GLU A 84 -9.96 10.26 -1.01
N LEU A 85 -10.43 9.28 -0.21
CA LEU A 85 -9.63 8.12 0.20
C LEU A 85 -10.11 6.87 -0.53
N ILE A 86 -9.20 6.16 -1.19
CA ILE A 86 -9.43 4.85 -1.79
C ILE A 86 -8.56 3.83 -1.08
N ALA A 87 -9.17 2.77 -0.53
CA ALA A 87 -8.44 1.66 0.07
C ALA A 87 -8.87 0.32 -0.54
N SER A 88 -7.94 -0.62 -0.66
CA SER A 88 -8.23 -1.97 -1.11
C SER A 88 -7.99 -2.99 0.01
N PHE A 89 -8.93 -3.89 0.18
CA PHE A 89 -8.82 -5.08 1.00
C PHE A 89 -8.84 -6.30 0.08
N GLN A 90 -8.01 -7.30 0.37
CA GLN A 90 -8.01 -8.54 -0.42
C GLN A 90 -9.33 -9.30 -0.27
N ASN A 91 -9.92 -9.26 0.94
CA ASN A 91 -11.26 -9.71 1.26
C ASN A 91 -11.90 -8.64 2.18
N LEU A 92 -13.12 -8.24 1.87
CA LEU A 92 -13.93 -7.29 2.63
C LEU A 92 -14.27 -7.77 4.05
N ASP A 93 -14.18 -9.06 4.37
CA ASP A 93 -14.30 -9.54 5.75
C ASP A 93 -13.24 -8.91 6.66
N ASN A 94 -12.04 -8.62 6.11
CA ASN A 94 -10.97 -7.94 6.85
C ASN A 94 -11.29 -6.47 7.16
N PHE A 95 -12.28 -5.87 6.49
CA PHE A 95 -12.70 -4.50 6.76
C PHE A 95 -13.29 -4.36 8.16
N GLU A 96 -13.92 -5.40 8.72
CA GLU A 96 -14.68 -5.26 9.97
C GLU A 96 -13.81 -4.79 11.14
N VAL A 97 -12.55 -5.23 11.20
CA VAL A 97 -11.56 -4.78 12.21
C VAL A 97 -11.24 -3.28 12.07
N HIS A 98 -11.32 -2.75 10.85
CA HIS A 98 -11.01 -1.34 10.53
C HIS A 98 -12.26 -0.47 10.39
N LYS A 99 -13.46 -1.04 10.47
CA LYS A 99 -14.74 -0.37 10.21
C LYS A 99 -14.91 0.91 11.00
N LYS A 100 -14.66 0.89 12.31
CA LYS A 100 -14.79 2.09 13.17
C LYS A 100 -13.94 3.25 12.65
N ARG A 101 -12.74 2.95 12.15
CA ARG A 101 -11.80 3.95 11.62
C ARG A 101 -12.29 4.50 10.28
N TYR A 102 -12.68 3.62 9.35
CA TYR A 102 -13.19 4.05 8.05
C TYR A 102 -14.50 4.85 8.16
N CYS A 103 -15.40 4.48 9.07
CA CYS A 103 -16.61 5.25 9.35
C CYS A 103 -16.32 6.61 10.01
N ALA A 104 -15.20 6.75 10.73
CA ALA A 104 -14.76 8.05 11.25
C ALA A 104 -14.19 8.91 10.11
N ILE A 105 -13.36 8.32 9.24
CA ILE A 105 -12.80 9.00 8.06
C ILE A 105 -13.92 9.49 7.14
N SER A 106 -14.93 8.66 6.85
CA SER A 106 -16.03 8.99 5.95
C SER A 106 -16.92 10.14 6.43
N LYS A 107 -16.82 10.52 7.71
CA LYS A 107 -17.49 11.71 8.27
C LYS A 107 -16.64 12.97 8.18
N SER A 108 -15.35 12.81 7.91
CA SER A 108 -14.36 13.90 7.94
C SER A 108 -13.89 14.33 6.55
N ILE A 109 -14.09 13.52 5.50
CA ILE A 109 -13.66 13.84 4.13
C ILE A 109 -14.80 13.61 3.13
N ASP A 110 -14.63 14.10 1.90
CA ASP A 110 -15.69 14.13 0.89
C ASP A 110 -16.12 12.73 0.42
N THR A 111 -15.18 11.79 0.31
CA THR A 111 -15.47 10.45 -0.23
C THR A 111 -14.51 9.41 0.31
N VAL A 112 -15.06 8.27 0.74
CA VAL A 112 -14.29 7.07 1.09
C VAL A 112 -14.76 5.91 0.23
N ARG A 113 -13.83 5.31 -0.51
CA ARG A 113 -14.10 4.15 -1.37
C ARG A 113 -13.28 2.96 -0.91
N VAL A 114 -13.95 1.84 -0.70
CA VAL A 114 -13.34 0.58 -0.26
C VAL A 114 -13.54 -0.47 -1.33
N TRP A 115 -12.42 -0.99 -1.83
CA TRP A 115 -12.39 -2.07 -2.81
C TRP A 115 -12.09 -3.38 -2.13
N GLY A 116 -12.71 -4.45 -2.58
CA GLY A 116 -12.31 -5.79 -2.17
C GLY A 116 -13.20 -6.87 -2.74
N ASP A 117 -12.83 -8.11 -2.47
CA ASP A 117 -13.65 -9.27 -2.78
C ASP A 117 -14.59 -9.60 -1.61
N GLY A 118 -15.72 -10.24 -1.90
CA GLY A 118 -16.69 -10.66 -0.88
C GLY A 118 -17.88 -9.71 -0.67
N ALA A 119 -18.62 -9.96 0.40
CA ALA A 119 -19.85 -9.24 0.70
C ALA A 119 -19.58 -7.83 1.26
N LYS A 120 -20.42 -6.87 0.88
CA LYS A 120 -20.33 -5.50 1.39
C LYS A 120 -20.65 -5.47 2.90
N PRO A 121 -19.77 -4.88 3.74
CA PRO A 121 -20.04 -4.69 5.16
C PRO A 121 -21.34 -3.89 5.41
N LYS A 122 -22.12 -4.31 6.41
CA LYS A 122 -23.36 -3.64 6.80
C LYS A 122 -23.07 -2.45 7.72
N GLY A 123 -23.93 -1.42 7.66
CA GLY A 123 -23.88 -0.28 8.57
C GLY A 123 -22.87 0.82 8.21
N CYS A 124 -22.43 0.86 6.95
CA CYS A 124 -21.45 1.81 6.42
C CYS A 124 -22.02 2.53 5.19
N LYS A 125 -23.00 3.43 5.38
CA LYS A 125 -23.74 4.06 4.27
C LYS A 125 -22.94 5.14 3.55
N GLU A 126 -22.00 5.74 4.27
CA GLU A 126 -21.15 6.84 3.84
C GLU A 126 -19.87 6.35 3.13
N ILE A 127 -19.74 5.03 2.93
CA ILE A 127 -18.58 4.40 2.30
C ILE A 127 -19.02 3.69 1.03
N ASP A 128 -18.37 4.05 -0.08
CA ASP A 128 -18.58 3.41 -1.36
C ASP A 128 -17.83 2.07 -1.42
N PHE A 129 -18.56 0.96 -1.28
CA PHE A 129 -17.98 -0.37 -1.48
C PHE A 129 -18.04 -0.80 -2.95
N VAL A 130 -16.87 -1.10 -3.49
CA VAL A 130 -16.66 -1.57 -4.85
C VAL A 130 -16.13 -3.00 -4.81
N THR A 131 -16.94 -3.93 -5.31
CA THR A 131 -16.54 -5.34 -5.45
C THR A 131 -15.60 -5.50 -6.63
N ALA A 132 -14.38 -5.95 -6.37
CA ALA A 132 -13.32 -6.09 -7.37
C ALA A 132 -13.10 -7.57 -7.72
N CYS A 133 -13.81 -8.08 -8.73
CA CYS A 133 -13.92 -9.52 -8.98
C CYS A 133 -12.80 -10.11 -9.86
N HIS A 134 -11.58 -9.59 -9.82
CA HIS A 134 -10.47 -10.13 -10.63
C HIS A 134 -9.33 -10.67 -9.74
N PRO A 135 -8.96 -11.96 -9.85
CA PRO A 135 -7.93 -12.59 -9.00
C PRO A 135 -6.58 -11.85 -8.97
N LYS A 136 -6.19 -11.24 -10.10
CA LYS A 136 -4.99 -10.40 -10.19
C LYS A 136 -5.05 -9.15 -9.31
N ILE A 137 -6.21 -8.52 -9.18
CA ILE A 137 -6.41 -7.31 -8.36
C ILE A 137 -6.43 -7.67 -6.88
N ALA A 138 -6.97 -8.83 -6.51
CA ALA A 138 -7.00 -9.32 -5.11
C ALA A 138 -5.60 -9.48 -4.47
N ARG A 139 -4.53 -9.51 -5.27
CA ARG A 139 -3.14 -9.53 -4.79
C ARG A 139 -2.57 -8.15 -4.49
N TYR A 140 -3.24 -7.08 -4.92
CA TYR A 140 -2.77 -5.72 -4.67
C TYR A 140 -3.28 -5.21 -3.33
N TRP A 141 -2.42 -4.47 -2.65
CA TRP A 141 -2.75 -3.65 -1.49
C TRP A 141 -2.50 -2.21 -1.87
N MET A 142 -3.55 -1.41 -1.86
CA MET A 142 -3.52 -0.02 -2.27
C MET A 142 -4.23 0.85 -1.23
N VAL A 143 -3.58 1.96 -0.87
CA VAL A 143 -4.20 3.04 -0.11
C VAL A 143 -3.82 4.34 -0.80
N LEU A 144 -4.80 5.10 -1.24
CA LEU A 144 -4.61 6.31 -2.03
C LEU A 144 -5.44 7.43 -1.42
N PHE A 145 -4.80 8.56 -1.13
CA PHE A 145 -5.45 9.77 -0.68
C PHE A 145 -5.19 10.89 -1.68
N ASP A 146 -6.25 11.55 -2.12
CA ASP A 146 -6.21 12.65 -3.07
C ASP A 146 -7.00 13.85 -2.56
N SER A 147 -6.29 14.93 -2.23
CA SER A 147 -6.87 16.24 -1.93
C SER A 147 -6.17 17.36 -2.70
N PRO A 148 -6.77 18.56 -2.80
CA PRO A 148 -6.12 19.72 -3.41
C PRO A 148 -4.73 20.01 -2.85
N HIS A 149 -4.55 19.79 -1.54
CA HIS A 149 -3.38 20.23 -0.79
C HIS A 149 -2.40 19.12 -0.40
N CYS A 150 -2.85 17.87 -0.39
CA CYS A 150 -2.09 16.72 0.04
C CYS A 150 -2.46 15.48 -0.78
N ARG A 151 -1.45 14.73 -1.24
CA ARG A 151 -1.65 13.51 -2.02
C ARG A 151 -0.67 12.45 -1.58
N ALA A 152 -1.15 11.22 -1.48
CA ALA A 152 -0.33 10.08 -1.12
C ALA A 152 -0.88 8.81 -1.76
N VAL A 153 0.00 7.89 -2.10
CA VAL A 153 -0.37 6.54 -2.54
C VAL A 153 0.61 5.54 -1.94
N LEU A 154 0.08 4.43 -1.45
CA LEU A 154 0.78 3.19 -1.18
C LEU A 154 0.26 2.18 -2.20
N MET A 155 1.16 1.55 -2.95
CA MET A 155 0.81 0.53 -3.93
C MET A 155 1.76 -0.66 -3.80
N CYS A 156 1.20 -1.78 -3.38
CA CYS A 156 1.93 -3.01 -3.11
C CYS A 156 1.24 -4.21 -3.77
N LYS A 157 2.01 -5.26 -4.04
CA LYS A 157 1.51 -6.56 -4.50
C LYS A 157 2.05 -7.66 -3.59
N GLN A 158 1.16 -8.52 -3.12
CA GLN A 158 1.54 -9.71 -2.37
C GLN A 158 2.31 -10.67 -3.28
N ILE A 159 3.52 -11.05 -2.90
CA ILE A 159 4.38 -11.94 -3.70
C ILE A 159 4.26 -13.41 -3.31
N ASN A 160 3.97 -13.71 -2.04
CA ASN A 160 3.77 -15.07 -1.54
C ASN A 160 2.29 -15.49 -1.56
N ARG A 161 1.99 -16.72 -1.14
CA ARG A 161 0.62 -17.28 -1.05
C ARG A 161 0.10 -17.41 0.39
N ALA A 162 0.69 -16.68 1.34
CA ALA A 162 0.25 -16.71 2.72
C ALA A 162 -1.19 -16.18 2.86
N ALA A 163 -2.01 -16.92 3.61
CA ALA A 163 -3.39 -16.55 3.91
C ALA A 163 -3.46 -15.63 5.14
N GLU A 164 -2.76 -16.02 6.22
CA GLU A 164 -2.59 -15.24 7.44
C GLU A 164 -1.85 -13.94 7.15
N PHE A 165 -2.34 -12.84 7.73
CA PHE A 165 -1.89 -11.48 7.40
C PHE A 165 -0.42 -11.28 7.73
N GLU A 166 -0.01 -11.69 8.92
CA GLU A 166 1.32 -11.55 9.51
C GLU A 166 2.40 -12.18 8.62
N ASN A 167 2.03 -13.27 7.95
CA ASN A 167 2.91 -14.05 7.08
C ASN A 167 2.97 -13.51 5.65
N LYS A 168 2.18 -12.50 5.28
CA LYS A 168 2.18 -11.93 3.93
C LYS A 168 3.41 -11.08 3.68
N LYS A 169 3.95 -11.23 2.47
CA LYS A 169 5.10 -10.48 1.97
C LYS A 169 4.68 -9.71 0.74
N PHE A 170 5.08 -8.46 0.68
CA PHE A 170 4.64 -7.54 -0.36
C PHE A 170 5.82 -6.85 -1.02
N VAL A 171 5.67 -6.55 -2.31
CA VAL A 171 6.59 -5.69 -3.05
C VAL A 171 5.81 -4.48 -3.49
N GLY A 172 6.34 -3.30 -3.26
CA GLY A 172 5.65 -2.06 -3.57
C GLY A 172 6.44 -0.82 -3.28
N PHE A 173 5.76 0.30 -3.38
CA PHE A 173 6.30 1.62 -3.07
C PHE A 173 5.18 2.49 -2.51
N TYR A 174 5.56 3.61 -1.93
CA TYR A 174 4.65 4.71 -1.67
C TYR A 174 5.18 5.98 -2.30
N SER A 175 4.30 6.93 -2.60
CA SER A 175 4.65 8.18 -3.28
C SER A 175 3.74 9.32 -2.83
N PHE A 176 4.28 10.53 -2.89
CA PHE A 176 3.51 11.78 -2.74
C PHE A 176 3.41 12.57 -4.05
N ASN A 177 3.99 12.03 -5.13
CA ASN A 177 4.00 12.70 -6.42
C ASN A 177 2.56 12.84 -6.94
N PRO A 178 2.05 14.07 -7.11
CA PRO A 178 0.65 14.30 -7.48
C PRO A 178 0.30 13.66 -8.84
N TYR A 179 1.23 13.67 -9.79
CA TYR A 179 1.02 13.07 -11.11
C TYR A 179 0.91 11.55 -11.03
N LEU A 180 1.74 10.91 -10.19
CA LEU A 180 1.70 9.47 -10.00
C LEU A 180 0.40 9.05 -9.29
N VAL A 181 0.00 9.78 -8.25
CA VAL A 181 -1.26 9.55 -7.52
C VAL A 181 -2.45 9.64 -8.48
N GLN A 182 -2.56 10.71 -9.28
CA GLN A 182 -3.65 10.84 -10.26
C GLN A 182 -3.62 9.74 -11.32
N SER A 183 -2.43 9.43 -11.84
CA SER A 183 -2.20 8.39 -12.83
C SER A 183 -2.66 7.00 -12.35
N ILE A 184 -2.38 6.69 -11.08
CA ILE A 184 -2.85 5.45 -10.42
C ILE A 184 -4.37 5.51 -10.20
N ARG A 185 -4.88 6.60 -9.61
CA ARG A 185 -6.32 6.78 -9.32
C ARG A 185 -7.18 6.58 -10.57
N TRP A 186 -6.83 7.24 -11.67
CA TRP A 186 -7.55 7.11 -12.95
C TRP A 186 -7.56 5.67 -13.46
N ARG A 187 -6.38 5.02 -13.51
CA ARG A 187 -6.28 3.63 -14.00
C ARG A 187 -6.97 2.64 -13.09
N PHE A 188 -6.88 2.86 -11.78
CA PHE A 188 -7.51 1.99 -10.80
C PHE A 188 -9.03 2.08 -10.91
N ASN A 189 -9.60 3.27 -11.05
CA ASN A 189 -11.03 3.43 -11.31
C ASN A 189 -11.48 2.73 -12.60
N LEU A 190 -10.65 2.70 -13.65
CA LEU A 190 -10.97 1.92 -14.86
C LEU A 190 -11.02 0.40 -14.63
N LEU A 191 -10.37 -0.12 -13.58
CA LEU A 191 -10.46 -1.54 -13.23
C LEU A 191 -11.86 -1.95 -12.77
N THR A 192 -12.70 -1.01 -12.30
CA THR A 192 -14.11 -1.29 -11.97
C THR A 192 -14.89 -1.86 -13.14
N SER A 193 -14.50 -1.53 -14.38
CA SER A 193 -15.17 -2.01 -15.59
C SER A 193 -15.05 -3.52 -15.80
N GLY A 194 -14.18 -4.21 -15.06
CA GLY A 194 -13.99 -5.66 -15.14
C GLY A 194 -13.37 -6.17 -16.45
N LEU A 195 -12.98 -5.26 -17.36
CA LEU A 195 -12.42 -5.62 -18.65
C LEU A 195 -11.04 -6.26 -18.49
N CYS A 196 -10.91 -7.54 -18.83
CA CYS A 196 -9.66 -8.31 -18.73
C CYS A 196 -8.47 -7.62 -19.44
N LYS A 197 -8.72 -6.91 -20.55
CA LYS A 197 -7.70 -6.12 -21.25
C LYS A 197 -7.13 -4.99 -20.36
N MET A 198 -7.97 -4.34 -19.57
CA MET A 198 -7.56 -3.29 -18.64
C MET A 198 -6.74 -3.85 -17.48
N VAL A 199 -7.12 -5.00 -16.94
CA VAL A 199 -6.36 -5.67 -15.87
C VAL A 199 -4.98 -6.10 -16.36
N ASN A 200 -4.88 -6.64 -17.58
CA ASN A 200 -3.59 -6.99 -18.16
C ASN A 200 -2.72 -5.76 -18.47
N HIS A 201 -3.34 -4.64 -18.84
CA HIS A 201 -2.62 -3.38 -19.05
C HIS A 201 -2.14 -2.75 -17.73
N TRP A 202 -2.89 -2.94 -16.63
CA TRP A 202 -2.49 -2.49 -15.29
C TRP A 202 -1.16 -3.09 -14.84
N GLU A 203 -0.99 -4.41 -14.96
CA GLU A 203 0.27 -5.07 -14.60
C GLU A 203 1.47 -4.59 -15.43
N LYS A 204 1.23 -4.15 -16.68
CA LYS A 204 2.26 -3.57 -17.55
C LYS A 204 2.57 -2.11 -17.22
N SER A 205 1.59 -1.36 -16.71
CA SER A 205 1.70 0.08 -16.44
C SER A 205 2.53 0.37 -15.19
N PHE A 206 2.49 -0.52 -14.21
CA PHE A 206 3.25 -0.41 -12.97
C PHE A 206 4.02 -1.71 -12.76
N PRO A 207 5.12 -1.92 -13.52
CA PRO A 207 5.92 -3.12 -13.40
C PRO A 207 6.61 -3.14 -12.03
N LEU A 208 5.96 -3.81 -11.08
CA LEU A 208 6.58 -4.12 -9.81
C LEU A 208 7.71 -5.12 -10.06
N PRO A 209 8.85 -5.00 -9.36
CA PRO A 209 9.94 -5.97 -9.37
C PRO A 209 9.44 -7.41 -9.28
N ASP A 210 9.86 -8.26 -10.22
CA ASP A 210 9.65 -9.70 -10.12
C ASP A 210 10.76 -10.28 -9.24
N ILE A 211 10.37 -10.84 -8.11
CA ILE A 211 11.28 -11.32 -7.07
C ILE A 211 10.92 -12.76 -6.73
N ASN A 212 11.95 -13.60 -6.69
CA ASN A 212 11.81 -14.99 -6.29
C ASN A 212 11.57 -15.09 -4.78
N VAL A 213 10.37 -15.57 -4.40
CA VAL A 213 9.98 -15.75 -3.00
C VAL A 213 10.96 -16.65 -2.23
N ARG A 214 11.56 -17.66 -2.88
CA ARG A 214 12.56 -18.53 -2.23
C ARG A 214 13.84 -17.79 -1.86
N GLU A 215 14.27 -16.86 -2.70
CA GLU A 215 15.46 -16.03 -2.43
C GLU A 215 15.17 -15.04 -1.30
N VAL A 216 13.95 -14.49 -1.27
CA VAL A 216 13.46 -13.67 -0.15
C VAL A 216 13.48 -14.46 1.15
N ASP A 217 12.90 -15.66 1.17
CA ASP A 217 12.87 -16.50 2.37
C ASP A 217 14.29 -16.86 2.85
N ALA A 218 15.19 -17.19 1.92
CA ALA A 218 16.58 -17.48 2.25
C ALA A 218 17.35 -16.27 2.78
N TYR A 219 17.08 -15.07 2.27
CA TYR A 219 17.68 -13.82 2.74
C TYR A 219 17.21 -13.49 4.16
N LEU A 220 15.90 -13.53 4.40
CA LEU A 220 15.30 -13.23 5.70
C LEU A 220 15.79 -14.23 6.77
N ARG A 221 15.98 -15.51 6.43
CA ARG A 221 16.54 -16.51 7.36
C ARG A 221 18.00 -16.25 7.77
N LYS A 222 18.77 -15.51 6.97
CA LYS A 222 20.20 -15.26 7.23
C LYS A 222 20.45 -14.00 8.07
N SER A 223 19.48 -13.11 8.20
CA SER A 223 19.64 -11.90 8.99
C SER A 223 19.20 -12.17 10.45
N PRO A 224 20.02 -11.84 11.46
CA PRO A 224 19.76 -12.18 12.87
C PRO A 224 18.58 -11.40 13.50
N ALA A 225 17.98 -10.45 12.77
CA ALA A 225 16.83 -9.65 13.23
C ALA A 225 15.45 -10.31 12.98
N HIS A 226 15.41 -11.53 12.44
CA HIS A 226 14.21 -12.15 11.84
C HIS A 226 13.45 -13.18 12.70
N SER A 227 13.55 -13.13 14.03
CA SER A 227 12.65 -13.94 14.88
C SER A 227 11.16 -13.63 14.65
N ALA A 228 10.83 -12.48 14.06
CA ALA A 228 9.47 -12.07 13.67
C ALA A 228 9.00 -12.56 12.28
N PHE A 229 9.88 -13.17 11.47
CA PHE A 229 9.51 -13.72 10.15
C PHE A 229 9.41 -15.24 10.10
N SER A 230 9.75 -15.93 11.20
CA SER A 230 9.92 -17.38 11.23
C SER A 230 9.22 -18.08 12.39
N SER A 231 8.35 -17.39 13.14
CA SER A 231 7.64 -17.99 14.27
C SER A 231 6.22 -18.41 13.87
N HIS A 232 6.13 -19.59 13.25
CA HIS A 232 5.32 -20.73 13.73
C HIS A 232 5.79 -22.00 13.03
#